data_AF-A0A060CBC0-F1
#
_entry.id   AF-A0A060CBC0-F1
#
_cell.length_a   1.000
_cell.length_b   1.000
_cell.length_c   1.000
_cell.angle_alpha   90.00
_cell.angle_beta   90.00
_cell.angle_gamma   90.00
#
_symmetry.space_group_name_H-M   'P 1'
#
loop_
_entity.id
_entity.type
_entity.pdbx_description
1 polymer ?
#
loop_
_entity_poly.entity_id
_entity_poly.type
_entity_poly.pdbx_seq_one_letter_code
_entity_poly.pdbx_strand_id
1 'polypeptide(L)'
;LAVIGRPAIMIPLPGALDQDQKANAEVMARAGGGWLVEQRDMSPARLAGDIADLLAHPKRLADAAEAALRVGRPDAAEKLADVVEAVAEKKPFKEAAAA
;
A
#
# COMPACT_ATOMS: atom_id res chain seq x y z
N LEU A 1 3.36 -5.98 -1.74
CA LEU A 1 1.89 -6.04 -1.92
C LEU A 1 1.47 -5.32 -3.18
N ALA A 2 1.67 -3.99 -3.27
CA ALA A 2 1.25 -3.17 -4.40
C ALA A 2 1.80 -3.61 -5.77
N VAL A 3 3.12 -3.79 -5.91
CA VAL A 3 3.75 -4.18 -7.20
C VAL A 3 3.20 -5.48 -7.80
N ILE A 4 2.72 -6.39 -6.95
CA ILE A 4 2.15 -7.68 -7.39
C ILE A 4 0.61 -7.70 -7.33
N GLY A 5 -0.04 -6.55 -7.10
CA GLY A 5 -1.49 -6.45 -6.99
C GLY A 5 -2.11 -7.30 -5.88
N ARG A 6 -1.41 -7.49 -4.75
CA ARG A 6 -1.90 -8.33 -3.66
C ARG A 6 -2.66 -7.49 -2.63
N PRO A 7 -3.98 -7.68 -2.47
CA PRO A 7 -4.72 -7.03 -1.41
C PRO A 7 -4.36 -7.60 -0.04
N ALA A 8 -4.52 -6.80 1.02
CA ALA A 8 -4.18 -7.20 2.38
C ALA A 8 -5.09 -6.58 3.44
N ILE A 9 -5.26 -7.30 4.55
CA ILE A 9 -5.73 -6.74 5.82
C ILE A 9 -4.47 -6.30 6.59
N MET A 10 -4.33 -5.00 6.82
CA MET A 10 -3.16 -4.40 7.46
C MET A 10 -3.51 -3.98 8.88
N ILE A 11 -2.66 -4.41 9.82
CA ILE A 11 -2.82 -4.16 11.25
C ILE A 11 -1.53 -3.47 11.74
N PRO A 12 -1.44 -2.14 11.67
CA PRO A 12 -0.23 -1.42 12.08
C PRO A 12 0.08 -1.65 13.56
N LEU A 13 1.38 -1.75 13.88
CA LEU A 13 1.85 -1.81 15.26
C LEU A 13 1.59 -0.47 15.98
N PRO A 14 0.95 -0.46 17.16
CA PRO A 14 0.73 0.74 17.96
C PRO A 14 2.05 1.26 18.51
N GLY A 15 2.18 2.58 18.59
CA GLY A 15 3.38 3.23 19.14
C GLY A 15 4.64 3.06 18.29
N ALA A 16 4.53 2.63 17.03
CA ALA A 16 5.65 2.74 16.09
C ALA A 16 6.15 4.19 16.06
N LEU A 17 7.47 4.36 16.25
CA LEU A 17 8.15 5.65 16.51
C LEU A 17 7.65 6.79 15.63
N ASP A 18 7.42 6.51 14.34
CA ASP A 18 7.01 7.50 13.34
C ASP A 18 5.64 7.21 12.69
N GLN A 19 4.87 6.24 13.22
CA GLN A 19 3.59 5.78 12.64
C GLN A 19 3.69 5.29 11.17
N ASP A 20 4.90 4.95 10.70
CA ASP A 20 5.16 4.58 9.31
C ASP A 20 4.30 3.43 8.79
N GLN A 21 4.06 2.41 9.63
CA GLN A 21 3.19 1.29 9.25
C GLN A 21 1.77 1.76 8.96
N LYS A 22 1.25 2.70 9.76
CA LYS A 22 -0.09 3.25 9.58
C LYS A 22 -0.15 4.11 8.32
N ALA A 23 0.84 4.98 8.11
CA ALA A 23 0.92 5.80 6.89
C ALA A 23 0.95 4.94 5.61
N ASN A 24 1.79 3.90 5.58
CA ASN A 24 1.86 2.96 4.45
C ASN A 24 0.54 2.21 4.24
N ALA A 25 -0.12 1.80 5.32
CA ALA A 25 -1.40 1.11 5.24
C ALA A 25 -2.54 2.02 4.77
N GLU A 26 -2.54 3.28 5.20
CA GLU A 26 -3.50 4.29 4.74
C GLU A 26 -3.38 4.55 3.23
N VAL A 27 -2.16 4.61 2.68
CA VAL A 27 -1.96 4.78 1.23
C VAL A 27 -2.63 3.65 0.45
N MET A 28 -2.42 2.40 0.86
CA MET A 28 -3.04 1.25 0.20
C MET A 28 -4.57 1.23 0.43
N ALA A 29 -5.04 1.47 1.65
CA ALA A 29 -6.46 1.44 1.98
C ALA A 29 -7.25 2.55 1.26
N ARG A 30 -6.71 3.78 1.18
CA ARG A 30 -7.33 4.90 0.44
C ARG A 30 -7.43 4.63 -1.05
N ALA A 31 -6.48 3.89 -1.62
CA ALA A 31 -6.54 3.45 -3.00
C ALA A 31 -7.57 2.34 -3.24
N GLY A 32 -8.15 1.76 -2.19
CA GLY A 32 -9.01 0.58 -2.26
C GLY A 32 -8.25 -0.75 -2.36
N GLY A 33 -6.92 -0.72 -2.19
CA GLY A 33 -6.06 -1.89 -2.35
C GLY A 33 -6.07 -2.86 -1.17
N GLY A 34 -6.77 -2.54 -0.09
CA GLY A 34 -6.83 -3.37 1.12
C GLY A 34 -7.62 -2.71 2.24
N TRP A 35 -7.55 -3.33 3.41
CA TRP A 35 -8.30 -2.91 4.60
C TRP A 35 -7.33 -2.57 5.72
N LEU A 36 -7.57 -1.45 6.39
CA LEU A 36 -6.82 -1.00 7.56
C LEU A 36 -7.62 -1.28 8.82
N VAL A 37 -7.00 -1.91 9.80
CA VAL A 37 -7.59 -2.19 11.11
C VAL A 37 -6.60 -1.82 12.20
N GLU A 38 -7.00 -1.00 13.16
CA GLU A 38 -6.17 -0.70 14.32
C GLU A 38 -5.97 -1.95 15.18
N GLN A 39 -4.76 -2.17 15.72
CA GLN A 39 -4.47 -3.39 16.48
C GLN A 39 -5.41 -3.59 17.68
N ARG A 40 -5.80 -2.48 18.35
CA ARG A 40 -6.73 -2.53 19.49
C ARG A 40 -8.12 -3.07 19.14
N ASP A 41 -8.50 -2.95 17.86
CA ASP A 41 -9.80 -3.40 17.35
C ASP A 41 -9.69 -4.82 16.76
N MET A 42 -8.50 -5.42 16.75
CA MET A 42 -8.25 -6.73 16.16
C MET A 42 -8.31 -7.86 17.20
N SER A 43 -8.98 -8.95 16.82
CA SER A 43 -9.04 -10.20 17.58
C SER A 43 -9.02 -11.40 16.63
N PRO A 44 -8.71 -12.62 17.11
CA PRO A 44 -8.78 -13.83 16.28
C PRO A 44 -10.16 -14.04 15.64
N ALA A 45 -11.24 -13.78 16.40
CA ALA A 45 -12.61 -13.92 15.89
C ALA A 45 -12.91 -12.91 14.78
N ARG A 46 -12.46 -11.66 14.93
CA ARG A 46 -12.62 -10.63 13.91
C ARG A 46 -11.83 -10.97 12.65
N LEU A 47 -10.58 -11.39 12.79
CA LEU A 47 -9.74 -11.77 11.64
C LEU A 47 -10.35 -12.94 10.86
N ALA A 48 -10.84 -13.97 11.57
CA ALA A 48 -11.52 -15.10 10.93
C ALA A 48 -12.79 -14.66 10.19
N GLY A 49 -13.59 -13.77 10.80
CA GLY A 49 -14.78 -13.19 10.18
C GLY A 49 -14.46 -12.38 8.91
N ASP A 50 -13.46 -11.50 8.98
CA ASP A 50 -13.02 -10.70 7.84
C ASP A 50 -12.53 -11.59 6.68
N ILE A 51 -11.73 -12.62 6.97
CA ILE A 51 -11.26 -13.58 5.96
C ILE A 51 -12.44 -14.33 5.33
N ALA A 52 -13.38 -14.82 6.14
CA ALA A 52 -14.54 -15.56 5.65
C ALA A 52 -15.43 -14.67 4.75
N ASP A 53 -15.68 -13.43 5.17
CA ASP A 53 -16.45 -12.46 4.39
C ASP A 53 -15.77 -12.15 3.05
N LEU A 54 -14.45 -11.94 3.04
CA LEU A 54 -13.70 -11.67 1.81
C LEU A 54 -13.69 -12.86 0.85
N LEU A 55 -13.55 -14.09 1.37
CA LEU A 55 -13.61 -15.30 0.56
C LEU A 55 -15.01 -15.55 -0.02
N ALA A 56 -16.06 -15.15 0.68
CA ALA A 56 -17.43 -15.19 0.17
C ALA A 56 -17.69 -14.15 -0.94
N HIS A 57 -16.87 -13.11 -1.05
CA HIS A 57 -17.03 -12.01 -2.01
C HIS A 57 -15.79 -11.85 -2.91
N PRO A 58 -15.48 -12.83 -3.80
CA PRO A 58 -14.25 -12.82 -4.60
C PRO A 58 -14.09 -11.60 -5.52
N LYS A 59 -15.20 -10.98 -5.96
CA LYS A 59 -15.15 -9.73 -6.73
C LYS A 59 -14.47 -8.60 -5.94
N ARG A 60 -14.75 -8.48 -4.63
CA ARG A 60 -14.09 -7.46 -3.78
C ARG A 60 -12.59 -7.68 -3.70
N LEU A 61 -12.14 -8.94 -3.70
CA LEU A 61 -10.71 -9.27 -3.73
C LEU A 61 -10.06 -8.92 -5.08
N ALA A 62 -10.75 -9.15 -6.19
CA ALA A 62 -10.27 -8.77 -7.52
C ALA A 62 -10.18 -7.25 -7.67
N ASP A 63 -11.24 -6.52 -7.29
CA ASP A 63 -11.25 -5.05 -7.34
C ASP A 63 -10.13 -4.45 -6.47
N ALA A 64 -9.92 -5.00 -5.28
CA ALA A 64 -8.82 -4.60 -4.39
C ALA A 64 -7.44 -4.96 -4.94
N ALA A 65 -7.30 -6.09 -5.64
CA ALA A 65 -6.06 -6.48 -6.30
C ALA A 65 -5.67 -5.49 -7.40
N GLU A 66 -6.63 -5.11 -8.24
CA GLU A 66 -6.41 -4.08 -9.28
C GLU A 66 -6.04 -2.73 -8.67
N ALA A 67 -6.76 -2.32 -7.62
CA ALA A 67 -6.47 -1.09 -6.89
C ALA A 67 -5.07 -1.08 -6.27
N ALA A 68 -4.66 -2.20 -5.64
CA ALA A 68 -3.32 -2.36 -5.09
C ALA A 68 -2.24 -2.29 -6.18
N LEU A 69 -2.51 -2.81 -7.38
CA LEU A 69 -1.57 -2.77 -8.49
C LEU A 69 -1.31 -1.33 -8.98
N ARG A 70 -2.35 -0.49 -9.04
CA ARG A 70 -2.23 0.92 -9.50
C ARG A 70 -1.31 1.78 -8.63
N VAL A 71 -1.22 1.48 -7.33
CA VAL A 71 -0.31 2.19 -6.41
C VAL A 71 1.10 1.58 -6.37
N GLY A 72 1.34 0.51 -7.13
CA GLY A 72 2.68 -0.04 -7.32
C GLY A 72 3.62 0.95 -7.99
N ARG A 73 4.88 0.96 -7.56
CA ARG A 73 5.97 1.73 -8.17
C ARG A 73 7.15 0.78 -8.45
N PRO A 74 7.05 -0.09 -9.48
CA PRO A 74 8.09 -1.08 -9.79
C PRO A 74 9.43 -0.44 -10.19
N ASP A 75 9.40 0.78 -10.69
CA ASP A 75 10.54 1.59 -11.13
C ASP A 75 11.06 2.58 -10.06
N ALA A 76 10.67 2.40 -8.78
CA ALA A 76 11.01 3.35 -7.72
C ALA A 76 12.52 3.55 -7.53
N ALA A 77 13.31 2.48 -7.67
CA ALA A 77 14.76 2.56 -7.54
C ALA A 77 15.41 3.34 -8.71
N GLU A 78 14.94 3.12 -9.93
CA GLU A 78 15.40 3.85 -11.13
C GLU A 78 15.07 5.34 -11.01
N LYS A 79 13.82 5.66 -10.67
CA LYS A 79 13.39 7.06 -10.42
C LYS A 79 14.20 7.74 -9.33
N LEU A 80 14.55 7.01 -8.28
CA LEU A 80 15.39 7.56 -7.21
C LEU A 80 16.81 7.84 -7.72
N ALA A 81 17.38 6.95 -8.52
CA ALA A 81 18.69 7.17 -9.14
C ALA A 81 18.68 8.41 -10.05
N ASP A 82 17.67 8.55 -10.90
CA ASP A 82 17.51 9.71 -11.79
C ASP A 82 17.48 11.03 -11.01
N VAL A 83 16.76 11.06 -9.86
CA VAL A 83 16.70 12.23 -8.98
C VAL A 83 18.08 12.53 -8.40
N VAL A 84 18.78 11.51 -7.89
CA VAL A 84 20.10 11.66 -7.26
C VAL A 84 21.12 12.19 -8.28
N GLU A 85 21.14 11.64 -9.49
CA GLU A 85 22.03 12.09 -10.58
C GLU A 85 21.73 13.53 -10.99
N ALA A 86 20.46 13.89 -11.17
CA ALA A 86 20.06 15.26 -11.51
C ALA A 86 20.52 16.28 -10.47
N VAL A 87 20.39 15.95 -9.17
CA VAL A 87 20.85 16.80 -8.06
C VAL A 87 22.39 16.94 -8.09
N ALA A 88 23.11 15.84 -8.29
CA ALA A 88 24.58 15.86 -8.34
C ALA A 88 25.12 16.70 -9.49
N GLU A 89 24.45 16.66 -10.65
CA GLU A 89 24.83 17.39 -11.86
C GLU A 89 24.25 18.81 -11.93
N LYS A 90 23.45 19.23 -10.95
CA LYS A 90 22.71 20.52 -10.93
C LYS A 90 21.82 20.71 -12.16
N LYS A 91 21.28 19.61 -12.70
CA LYS A 91 20.32 19.63 -13.80
C LYS A 91 18.90 19.78 -13.24
N PRO A 92 18.00 20.50 -13.94
CA PRO A 92 16.60 20.55 -13.55
C PRO A 92 15.97 19.17 -13.64
N PHE A 93 15.29 18.76 -12.57
CA PHE A 93 14.52 17.52 -12.53
C PHE A 93 13.24 17.67 -13.35
N LYS A 94 12.97 16.73 -14.26
CA LYS A 94 11.67 16.62 -14.93
C LYS A 94 10.83 15.64 -14.15
N GLU A 95 9.80 16.14 -13.49
CA GLU A 95 8.85 15.29 -12.77
C GLU A 95 8.20 14.32 -13.76
N ALA A 96 8.34 13.01 -13.51
CA ALA A 96 7.65 12.00 -14.28
C ALA A 96 6.14 12.17 -14.06
N ALA A 97 5.37 12.30 -15.15
CA ALA A 97 3.92 12.45 -15.10
C ALA A 97 3.31 11.39 -14.16
N ALA A 98 2.50 11.84 -13.20
CA ALA A 98 1.80 10.96 -12.28
C ALA A 98 0.93 9.98 -13.08
N ALA A 99 1.30 8.71 -13.04
CA ALA A 99 0.46 7.59 -13.48
C ALA A 99 -0.54 7.22 -12.38
#